data_AF-A0A6A5UFS3-F1
#
_entry.id   AF-A0A6A5UFS3-F1
#
_cell.length_a   1.000
_cell.length_b   1.000
_cell.length_c   1.000
_cell.angle_alpha   90.00
_cell.angle_beta   90.00
_cell.angle_gamma   90.00
#
_symmetry.space_group_name_H-M   'P 1'
#
loop_
_entity.id
_entity.type
_entity.pdbx_description
1 polymer ?
#
loop_
_entity_poly.entity_id
_entity_poly.type
_entity_poly.pdbx_seq_one_letter_code
_entity_poly.pdbx_strand_id
1 'polypeptide(L)'
;LKRSLHHISIQNDILHAEVQGLTKALQVKKKHQKKSKPLDLQQRKEYHGGAVFWSPRKLREARVRSAIEDREKEEQQLKKARKKAEQASAKLRKLQEKEERERLRAKKKEEKERIAAGKEAEKQRKIQEKENSKKATQTSQKGKRKASK
;
A
#
# COMPACT_ATOMS: atom_id res chain seq x y z
N LEU A 1 25.35 17.30 -46.02
CA LEU A 1 24.33 16.23 -46.12
C LEU A 1 24.93 14.82 -46.21
N LYS A 2 25.74 14.48 -47.22
CA LYS A 2 26.33 13.12 -47.31
C LYS A 2 27.23 12.73 -46.13
N ARG A 3 28.09 13.64 -45.66
CA ARG A 3 28.98 13.44 -44.50
C ARG A 3 28.22 13.23 -43.18
N SER A 4 27.17 14.01 -42.95
CA SER A 4 26.34 13.89 -41.74
C SER A 4 25.56 12.58 -41.73
N LEU A 5 25.01 12.16 -42.88
CA LEU A 5 24.33 10.88 -43.01
C LEU A 5 25.29 9.70 -42.78
N HIS A 6 26.49 9.77 -43.36
CA HIS A 6 27.52 8.75 -43.17
C HIS A 6 27.97 8.64 -41.71
N HIS A 7 28.15 9.78 -41.03
CA HIS A 7 28.48 9.81 -39.61
C HIS A 7 27.41 9.14 -38.74
N ILE A 8 26.12 9.44 -39.01
CA ILE A 8 24.99 8.83 -38.28
C ILE A 8 24.92 7.31 -38.55
N SER A 9 25.18 6.87 -39.79
CA SER A 9 25.22 5.44 -40.13
C SER A 9 26.29 4.72 -39.32
N ILE A 10 27.51 5.26 -39.27
CA ILE A 10 28.62 4.67 -38.51
C ILE A 10 28.27 4.62 -37.01
N GLN A 11 27.67 5.68 -36.46
CA GLN A 11 27.26 5.69 -35.05
C GLN A 11 26.20 4.63 -34.75
N ASN A 12 25.22 4.43 -35.63
CA ASN A 12 24.24 3.36 -35.47
C ASN A 12 24.89 1.97 -35.52
N ASP A 13 25.82 1.75 -36.44
CA ASP A 13 26.53 0.48 -36.55
C ASP A 13 27.35 0.17 -35.29
N ILE A 14 28.03 1.17 -34.73
CA ILE A 14 28.76 1.06 -33.46
C ILE A 14 27.79 0.72 -32.32
N LEU A 15 26.68 1.46 -32.20
CA LEU A 15 25.67 1.22 -31.17
C LEU A 15 25.08 -0.20 -31.28
N HIS A 16 24.81 -0.67 -32.49
CA HIS A 16 24.32 -2.03 -32.71
C HIS A 16 25.36 -3.09 -32.30
N ALA A 17 26.63 -2.89 -32.63
CA ALA A 17 27.71 -3.78 -32.22
C ALA A 17 27.87 -3.81 -30.69
N GLU A 18 27.78 -2.66 -30.02
CA GLU A 18 27.83 -2.55 -28.56
C GLU A 18 26.67 -3.28 -27.89
N VAL A 19 25.44 -3.06 -28.36
CA VAL A 19 24.25 -3.76 -27.84
C VAL A 19 24.38 -5.27 -28.04
N GLN A 20 24.89 -5.72 -29.20
CA GLN A 20 25.17 -7.13 -29.44
C GLN A 20 26.26 -7.69 -28.51
N GLY A 21 27.31 -6.91 -28.24
CA GLY A 21 28.37 -7.27 -27.29
C GLY A 21 27.84 -7.42 -25.87
N LEU A 22 27.05 -6.45 -25.41
CA LEU A 22 26.44 -6.43 -24.08
C LEU A 22 25.45 -7.59 -23.90
N THR A 23 24.63 -7.87 -24.90
CA THR A 23 23.69 -9.01 -24.85
C THR A 23 24.43 -10.35 -24.77
N LYS A 24 25.50 -10.55 -25.56
CA LYS A 24 26.36 -11.73 -25.48
C LYS A 24 27.03 -11.85 -24.11
N ALA A 25 27.61 -10.77 -23.59
CA ALA A 25 28.23 -10.75 -22.27
C ALA A 25 27.23 -11.11 -21.16
N LEU A 26 26.00 -10.59 -21.25
CA LEU A 26 24.92 -10.89 -20.33
C LEU A 26 24.49 -12.36 -20.41
N GLN A 27 24.42 -12.94 -21.61
CA GLN A 27 24.16 -14.38 -21.78
C GLN A 27 25.25 -15.25 -21.15
N VAL A 28 26.53 -14.91 -21.36
CA VAL A 28 27.67 -15.61 -20.75
C VAL A 28 27.60 -15.52 -19.22
N LYS A 29 27.33 -14.33 -18.67
CA LYS A 29 27.15 -14.14 -17.23
C LYS A 29 25.98 -14.97 -16.68
N LYS A 30 24.84 -15.00 -17.37
CA LYS A 30 23.69 -15.85 -16.99
C LYS A 30 24.05 -17.33 -17.02
N LYS A 31 24.79 -17.80 -18.03
CA LYS A 31 25.30 -19.18 -18.10
C LYS A 31 26.26 -19.48 -16.95
N HIS A 32 27.16 -18.55 -16.62
CA HIS A 32 28.10 -18.71 -15.51
C HIS A 32 27.40 -18.73 -14.13
N GLN A 33 26.33 -17.96 -13.96
CA GLN A 33 25.50 -17.99 -12.76
C GLN A 33 24.69 -19.28 -12.61
N LYS A 34 24.41 -20.00 -13.70
CA LYS A 34 23.84 -21.35 -13.67
C LYS A 34 24.89 -22.39 -13.24
N LYS A 35 25.58 -22.15 -12.13
CA LYS A 35 26.28 -23.23 -11.44
C LYS A 35 25.21 -24.25 -11.08
N SER A 36 25.34 -25.48 -11.58
CA SER A 36 24.45 -26.57 -11.18
C SER A 36 24.55 -26.71 -9.66
N LYS A 37 23.42 -26.64 -8.97
CA LYS A 37 23.38 -26.92 -7.53
C LYS A 37 23.93 -28.34 -7.34
N PRO A 38 24.95 -28.55 -6.48
CA PRO A 38 25.48 -29.88 -6.24
C PRO A 38 24.35 -30.75 -5.71
N LEU A 39 24.24 -31.95 -6.28
CA LEU A 39 23.24 -32.91 -5.84
C LEU A 39 23.70 -33.52 -4.52
N ASP A 40 22.87 -33.46 -3.48
CA ASP A 40 23.23 -33.99 -2.17
C ASP A 40 23.21 -35.53 -2.16
N LEU A 41 24.34 -36.13 -2.53
CA LEU A 41 24.56 -37.56 -2.51
C LEU A 41 25.05 -37.96 -1.11
N GLN A 42 24.14 -38.45 -0.27
CA GLN A 42 24.47 -38.86 1.09
C GLN A 42 25.37 -40.10 1.11
N GLN A 43 26.60 -39.91 1.58
CA GLN A 43 27.58 -40.98 1.80
C GLN A 43 27.37 -41.66 3.15
N ARG A 44 27.61 -42.97 3.24
CA ARG A 44 27.62 -43.68 4.52
C ARG A 44 28.86 -43.28 5.32
N LYS A 45 28.69 -43.03 6.62
CA LYS A 45 29.74 -42.54 7.53
C LYS A 45 30.92 -43.51 7.70
N GLU A 46 30.77 -44.79 7.37
CA GLU A 46 31.80 -45.81 7.60
C GLU A 46 33.00 -45.75 6.64
N TYR A 47 32.89 -45.09 5.48
CA TYR A 47 33.94 -45.09 4.45
C TYR A 47 34.52 -43.69 4.27
N HIS A 48 35.77 -43.50 4.70
CA HIS A 48 36.47 -42.20 4.70
C HIS A 48 37.70 -42.13 3.77
N GLY A 49 37.89 -43.09 2.86
CA GLY A 49 39.04 -43.07 1.94
C GLY A 49 38.70 -43.61 0.55
N GLY A 50 39.02 -42.83 -0.50
CA GLY A 50 38.93 -43.24 -1.90
C GLY A 50 37.90 -42.51 -2.75
N ALA A 51 37.95 -42.75 -4.06
CA ALA A 51 36.94 -42.25 -5.00
C ALA A 51 35.59 -42.96 -4.78
N VAL A 52 34.52 -42.18 -4.57
CA VAL A 52 33.18 -42.71 -4.33
C VAL A 52 32.45 -42.90 -5.65
N PHE A 53 32.23 -44.17 -6.05
CA PHE A 53 31.39 -44.48 -7.20
C PHE A 53 29.91 -44.50 -6.80
N TRP A 54 29.11 -43.63 -7.43
CA TRP A 54 27.68 -43.55 -7.15
C TRP A 54 26.88 -44.43 -8.08
N SER A 55 26.04 -45.31 -7.52
CA SER A 55 25.09 -46.06 -8.32
C SER A 55 24.00 -45.13 -8.90
N PRO A 56 23.44 -45.43 -10.09
CA PRO A 56 22.36 -44.64 -10.68
C PRO A 56 21.15 -44.44 -9.76
N ARG A 57 20.89 -45.41 -8.87
CA ARG A 57 19.85 -45.32 -7.85
C ARG A 57 20.09 -44.17 -6.87
N LYS A 58 21.33 -43.93 -6.44
CA LYS A 58 21.67 -42.84 -5.52
C LYS A 58 21.46 -41.46 -6.15
N LEU A 59 21.74 -41.31 -7.44
CA LEU A 59 21.41 -40.10 -8.19
C LEU A 59 19.89 -39.85 -8.22
N ARG A 60 19.08 -40.89 -8.46
CA ARG A 60 17.61 -40.74 -8.43
C ARG A 60 17.10 -40.34 -7.05
N GLU A 61 17.56 -40.99 -5.99
CA GLU A 61 17.19 -40.67 -4.60
C GLU A 61 17.49 -39.21 -4.26
N ALA A 62 18.68 -38.72 -4.60
CA ALA A 62 19.06 -37.34 -4.31
C ALA A 62 18.27 -36.30 -5.14
N ARG A 63 17.91 -36.64 -6.39
CA ARG A 63 17.03 -35.78 -7.23
C ARG A 63 15.63 -35.66 -6.62
N VAL A 64 15.06 -36.77 -6.16
CA VAL A 64 13.74 -36.78 -5.52
C VAL A 64 13.75 -35.89 -4.27
N ARG A 65 14.78 -36.01 -3.41
CA ARG A 65 14.93 -35.15 -2.23
C ARG A 65 15.05 -33.66 -2.59
N SER A 66 15.89 -33.34 -3.57
CA SER A 66 16.04 -31.96 -4.02
C SER A 66 14.71 -31.37 -4.51
N ALA A 67 13.94 -32.14 -5.27
CA ALA A 67 12.62 -31.71 -5.73
C ALA A 67 11.62 -31.48 -4.58
N ILE A 68 11.64 -32.34 -3.55
CA ILE A 68 10.82 -32.16 -2.34
C ILE A 68 11.22 -30.87 -1.61
N GLU A 69 12.51 -30.67 -1.35
CA GLU A 69 12.99 -29.45 -0.69
C GLU A 69 12.63 -28.17 -1.44
N ASP A 70 12.75 -28.19 -2.76
CA ASP A 70 12.46 -27.03 -3.59
C ASP A 70 10.96 -26.72 -3.55
N ARG A 71 10.10 -27.75 -3.60
CA ARG A 71 8.65 -27.60 -3.40
C ARG A 71 8.32 -27.05 -2.01
N GLU A 72 8.95 -27.57 -0.95
CA GLU A 72 8.75 -27.08 0.42
C GLU A 72 9.16 -25.62 0.56
N LYS A 73 10.29 -25.22 -0.04
CA LYS A 73 10.74 -23.82 -0.06
C LYS A 73 9.74 -22.92 -0.78
N GLU A 74 9.24 -23.35 -1.95
CA GLU A 74 8.21 -22.62 -2.68
C GLU A 74 6.92 -22.47 -1.86
N GLU A 75 6.44 -23.55 -1.25
CA GLU A 75 5.26 -23.52 -0.38
C GLU A 75 5.48 -22.61 0.84
N GLN A 76 6.66 -22.62 1.44
CA GLN A 76 7.01 -21.69 2.53
C GLN A 76 7.02 -20.23 2.08
N GLN A 77 7.58 -19.93 0.90
CA GLN A 77 7.57 -18.58 0.35
C GLN A 77 6.15 -18.11 0.04
N LEU A 78 5.32 -18.97 -0.55
CA LEU A 78 3.90 -18.69 -0.80
C LEU A 78 3.15 -18.44 0.52
N LYS A 79 3.37 -19.26 1.56
CA LYS A 79 2.80 -19.04 2.89
C LYS A 79 3.22 -17.70 3.48
N LYS A 80 4.50 -17.33 3.39
CA LYS A 80 5.02 -16.03 3.85
C LYS A 80 4.38 -14.86 3.09
N ALA A 81 4.25 -14.96 1.77
CA ALA A 81 3.62 -13.95 0.94
C ALA A 81 2.13 -13.77 1.29
N ARG A 82 1.39 -14.88 1.45
CA ARG A 82 -0.01 -14.87 1.89
C ARG A 82 -0.18 -14.20 3.25
N LYS A 83 0.64 -14.55 4.24
CA LYS A 83 0.61 -13.90 5.56
C LYS A 83 0.87 -12.40 5.48
N LYS A 84 1.83 -11.95 4.65
CA LYS A 84 2.09 -10.52 4.45
C LYS A 84 0.89 -9.81 3.80
N ALA A 85 0.27 -10.42 2.80
CA ALA A 85 -0.91 -9.86 2.14
C ALA A 85 -2.11 -9.74 3.10
N GLU A 86 -2.34 -10.77 3.91
CA GLU A 86 -3.38 -10.77 4.94
C GLU A 86 -3.14 -9.69 6.01
N GLN A 87 -1.89 -9.53 6.45
CA GLN A 87 -1.54 -8.46 7.40
C GLN A 87 -1.75 -7.07 6.79
N ALA A 88 -1.41 -6.87 5.52
CA ALA A 88 -1.62 -5.61 4.83
C ALA A 88 -3.13 -5.29 4.71
N SER A 89 -3.94 -6.26 4.29
CA SER A 89 -5.39 -6.07 4.18
C SER A 89 -6.05 -5.82 5.55
N ALA A 90 -5.61 -6.52 6.60
CA ALA A 90 -6.08 -6.29 7.96
C ALA A 90 -5.73 -4.87 8.47
N LYS A 91 -4.54 -4.36 8.15
CA LYS A 91 -4.15 -2.97 8.47
C LYS A 91 -5.03 -1.96 7.74
N LEU A 92 -5.30 -2.16 6.46
CA LEU A 92 -6.18 -1.29 5.68
C LEU A 92 -7.61 -1.27 6.25
N ARG A 93 -8.17 -2.44 6.58
CA ARG A 93 -9.49 -2.53 7.22
C ARG A 93 -9.55 -1.77 8.55
N LYS A 94 -8.51 -1.90 9.40
CA LYS A 94 -8.41 -1.17 10.67
C LYS A 94 -8.34 0.34 10.46
N LEU A 95 -7.68 0.82 9.41
CA LEU A 95 -7.64 2.25 9.09
C LEU A 95 -9.02 2.75 8.64
N GLN A 96 -9.69 2.00 7.76
CA GLN A 96 -11.05 2.33 7.33
C GLN A 96 -12.02 2.39 8.51
N GLU A 97 -11.98 1.40 9.40
CA GLU A 97 -12.83 1.38 10.60
C GLU A 97 -12.56 2.58 11.53
N LYS A 98 -11.29 2.98 11.68
CA LYS A 98 -10.92 4.17 12.45
C LYS A 98 -11.47 5.45 11.81
N GLU A 99 -11.30 5.62 10.50
CA GLU A 99 -11.84 6.77 9.77
C GLU A 99 -13.36 6.85 9.89
N GLU A 100 -14.07 5.72 9.72
CA GLU A 100 -15.52 5.69 9.89
C GLU A 100 -15.95 6.06 11.31
N ARG A 101 -15.25 5.56 12.32
CA ARG A 101 -15.50 5.91 13.72
C ARG A 101 -15.30 7.40 13.98
N GLU A 102 -14.27 8.00 13.38
CA GLU A 102 -14.01 9.44 13.47
C GLU A 102 -15.09 10.26 12.75
N ARG A 103 -15.50 9.84 11.54
CA ARG A 103 -16.61 10.47 10.81
C ARG A 103 -17.92 10.42 11.61
N LEU A 104 -18.23 9.30 12.24
CA LEU A 104 -19.40 9.17 13.11
C LEU A 104 -19.31 10.08 14.33
N ARG A 105 -18.13 10.23 14.93
CA ARG A 105 -17.90 11.16 16.05
C ARG A 105 -18.04 12.62 15.61
N ALA A 106 -17.52 12.99 14.45
CA ALA A 106 -17.64 14.33 13.88
C ALA A 106 -19.10 14.69 13.63
N LYS A 107 -19.86 13.81 12.94
CA LYS A 107 -21.30 13.99 12.73
C LYS A 107 -22.08 14.18 14.04
N LYS A 108 -21.78 13.38 15.07
CA LYS A 108 -22.40 13.53 16.40
C LYS A 108 -22.04 14.86 17.08
N LYS A 109 -20.83 15.39 16.87
CA LYS A 109 -20.44 16.71 17.40
C LYS A 109 -21.16 17.83 16.67
N GLU A 110 -21.16 17.80 15.33
CA GLU A 110 -21.87 18.78 14.51
C GLU A 110 -23.37 18.83 14.83
N GLU A 111 -24.01 17.67 15.01
CA GLU A 111 -25.43 17.61 15.40
C GLU A 111 -25.66 18.27 16.77
N LYS A 112 -24.79 17.99 17.76
CA LYS A 112 -24.86 18.62 19.08
C LYS A 112 -24.68 20.14 19.01
N GLU A 113 -23.74 20.61 18.21
CA GLU A 113 -23.50 22.05 17.98
C GLU A 113 -24.70 22.71 17.31
N ARG A 114 -25.30 22.07 16.29
CA ARG A 114 -26.54 22.56 15.66
C ARG A 114 -27.70 22.65 16.64
N ILE A 115 -27.87 21.64 17.50
CA ILE A 115 -28.90 21.65 18.56
C ILE A 115 -28.62 22.77 19.57
N ALA A 116 -27.36 22.97 19.97
CA ALA A 116 -26.98 24.03 20.90
C ALA A 116 -27.22 25.42 20.30
N ALA A 117 -26.77 25.66 19.07
CA ALA A 117 -26.99 26.91 18.33
C ALA A 117 -28.50 27.18 18.12
N GLY A 118 -29.30 26.15 17.82
CA GLY A 118 -30.75 26.27 17.73
C GLY A 118 -31.38 26.70 19.05
N LYS A 119 -30.97 26.10 20.18
CA LYS A 119 -31.42 26.49 21.52
C LYS A 119 -30.99 27.91 21.90
N GLU A 120 -29.79 28.33 21.53
CA GLU A 120 -29.30 29.68 21.76
C GLU A 120 -30.05 30.71 20.92
N ALA A 121 -30.29 30.43 19.63
CA ALA A 121 -31.10 31.27 18.77
C ALA A 121 -32.54 31.39 19.28
N GLU A 122 -33.14 30.30 19.77
CA GLU A 122 -34.48 30.33 20.38
C GLU A 122 -34.50 31.20 21.64
N LYS A 123 -33.48 31.08 22.51
CA LYS A 123 -33.34 31.93 23.69
C LYS A 123 -33.21 33.41 23.30
N GLN A 124 -32.39 33.74 22.30
CA GLN A 124 -32.24 35.12 21.83
C GLN A 124 -33.53 35.67 21.22
N ARG A 125 -34.27 34.87 20.44
CA ARG A 125 -35.59 35.26 19.92
C ARG A 125 -36.57 35.60 21.04
N LYS A 126 -36.65 34.75 22.08
CA LYS A 126 -37.51 35.02 23.25
C LYS A 126 -37.12 36.30 23.99
N ILE A 127 -35.83 36.63 24.07
CA ILE A 127 -35.36 37.88 24.68
C ILE A 127 -35.78 39.08 23.81
N GLN A 128 -35.53 39.03 22.50
CA GLN A 128 -35.92 40.09 21.58
C GLN A 128 -37.44 40.33 21.55
N GLU A 129 -38.25 39.27 21.58
CA GLU A 129 -39.71 39.37 21.64
C GLU A 129 -40.19 40.03 22.94
N LYS A 130 -39.57 39.69 24.08
CA LYS A 130 -39.82 40.38 25.36
C LYS A 130 -39.40 41.85 25.33
N GLU A 131 -38.30 42.20 24.66
CA GLU A 131 -37.92 43.61 24.50
C GLU A 131 -38.86 44.36 23.56
N ASN A 132 -39.25 43.75 22.45
CA ASN A 132 -40.16 44.35 21.47
C ASN A 132 -41.55 44.58 22.08
N SER A 133 -42.08 43.65 22.87
CA SER A 133 -43.34 43.83 23.62
C SER A 133 -43.25 44.93 24.68
N LYS A 134 -42.11 45.08 25.37
CA LYS A 134 -41.85 46.21 26.28
C LYS A 134 -41.80 47.55 25.54
N LYS A 135 -41.11 47.61 24.39
CA LYS A 135 -41.06 48.83 23.55
C LYS A 135 -42.45 49.19 22.99
N ALA A 136 -43.22 48.19 22.55
CA ALA A 136 -44.59 48.37 22.07
C ALA A 136 -45.52 48.91 23.17
N THR A 137 -45.47 48.35 24.39
CA THR A 137 -46.25 48.88 25.53
C THR A 137 -45.82 50.29 25.93
N GLN A 138 -44.53 50.62 25.86
CA GLN A 138 -44.03 51.96 26.17
C GLN A 138 -44.43 53.03 25.12
N THR A 139 -44.47 52.66 23.83
CA THR A 139 -44.92 53.55 22.74
C THR A 139 -46.42 53.84 22.81
N SER A 140 -47.26 52.85 23.16
CA SER A 140 -48.72 53.05 23.30
C SER A 140 -49.07 53.98 24.47
N GLN A 141 -48.26 53.98 25.54
CA GLN A 141 -48.40 54.93 26.65
C GLN A 141 -48.02 56.37 26.27
N LYS A 142 -47.03 56.55 25.39
CA LYS A 142 -46.62 57.88 24.91
C LYS A 142 -47.63 58.50 23.93
N GLY A 143 -48.33 57.68 23.12
CA GLY A 143 -49.35 58.15 22.17
C GLY A 143 -50.61 58.75 22.81
N LYS A 144 -50.92 58.42 24.06
CA LYS A 144 -52.09 58.97 24.78
C LYS A 144 -51.84 60.33 25.45
N ARG A 145 -50.67 60.95 25.25
CA ARG A 145 -50.32 62.25 25.86
C ARG A 145 -50.22 63.37 24.82
N LYS A 146 -51.37 63.82 24.31
CA LYS A 146 -51.78 65.22 24.01
C LYS A 146 -53.31 65.19 23.80
N ALA A 147 -54.13 66.13 24.25
CA ALA A 147 -53.90 67.57 24.38
C ALA A 147 -54.48 68.15 25.68
N SER A 148 -53.76 69.14 26.23
CA SER A 148 -54.23 70.13 27.18
C SER A 148 -53.98 71.50 26.52
N LYS A 149 -55.04 72.20 26.15
CA LYS A 149 -55.44 73.55 26.58
C LYS A 149 -56.71 73.95 25.83
#